data_AF-A0A6G8I0A9-F1
#
_entry.id   AF-A0A6G8I0A9-F1
#
_cell.length_a   1.000
_cell.length_b   1.000
_cell.length_c   1.000
_cell.angle_alpha   90.00
_cell.angle_beta   90.00
_cell.angle_gamma   90.00
#
_symmetry.space_group_name_H-M   'P 1'
#
loop_
_entity.id
_entity.type
_entity.pdbx_description
1 polymer ?
#
loop_
_entity_poly.entity_id
_entity_poly.type
_entity_poly.pdbx_seq_one_letter_code
_entity_poly.pdbx_strand_id
1 'polypeptide(L)'
;MEIINKKNFVLSKLDGQYIISWSRGKENLIFPITKELRDKALKSDKDGLEVMFYAENKRWPKDEELTNFNKTDVITYKGNGFVIYEENGNYEIKFSSGDLTERQLTFPITKELRDKALKSDKDALEVMDYLVYNTWEKPDPDKIGRQFLRQHPELIFKNYEANKALFSREEFEKLTRSVIGKLEPSIVDYYGMNNNNLELILPDETPWDISSEYEHLSKLQDKLNHYISFIENKQYIDKYNGPFDSIIIKAGFKYLPTKNGMEFLNKAKKIIEAEGIIFDIILPE
;
A
#
# COMPACT_ATOMS: atom_id res chain seq x y z
N MET A 1 -2.35 -7.86 -27.83
CA MET A 1 -2.63 -9.20 -27.29
C MET A 1 -3.96 -9.66 -27.88
N GLU A 2 -3.97 -10.77 -28.63
CA GLU A 2 -5.19 -11.38 -29.17
C GLU A 2 -5.62 -12.49 -28.20
N ILE A 3 -6.87 -12.52 -27.75
CA ILE A 3 -7.42 -13.57 -26.87
C ILE A 3 -8.74 -14.08 -27.44
N ILE A 4 -8.86 -15.39 -27.60
CA ILE A 4 -10.08 -16.06 -28.05
C ILE A 4 -10.49 -17.07 -26.98
N ASN A 5 -11.64 -16.85 -26.35
CA ASN A 5 -12.20 -17.76 -25.36
C ASN A 5 -13.08 -18.82 -26.05
N LYS A 6 -12.79 -20.11 -25.82
CA LYS A 6 -13.60 -21.25 -26.23
C LYS A 6 -14.14 -21.96 -24.99
N LYS A 7 -15.08 -22.88 -25.19
CA LYS A 7 -15.72 -23.62 -24.09
C LYS A 7 -14.73 -24.36 -23.20
N ASN A 8 -13.71 -25.00 -23.79
CA ASN A 8 -12.80 -25.89 -23.09
C ASN A 8 -11.38 -25.31 -22.92
N PHE A 9 -11.05 -24.22 -23.61
CA PHE A 9 -9.70 -23.65 -23.65
C PHE A 9 -9.74 -22.17 -24.06
N VAL A 10 -8.62 -21.49 -23.87
CA VAL A 10 -8.35 -20.13 -24.31
C VAL A 10 -7.18 -20.18 -25.28
N LEU A 11 -7.28 -19.43 -26.37
CA LEU A 11 -6.16 -19.17 -27.27
C LEU A 11 -5.69 -17.74 -27.04
N SER A 12 -4.38 -17.53 -26.96
CA SER A 12 -3.79 -16.20 -26.89
C SER A 12 -2.58 -16.05 -27.80
N LYS A 13 -2.28 -14.81 -28.18
CA LYS A 13 -1.07 -14.44 -28.91
C LYS A 13 -0.26 -13.41 -28.13
N LEU A 14 0.94 -13.80 -27.72
CA LEU A 14 1.91 -13.00 -26.98
C LEU A 14 3.23 -12.99 -27.76
N ASP A 15 3.77 -11.82 -28.06
CA ASP A 15 5.06 -11.64 -28.76
C ASP A 15 5.22 -12.47 -30.05
N GLY A 16 4.12 -12.65 -30.79
CA GLY A 16 4.11 -13.42 -32.03
C GLY A 16 3.92 -14.93 -31.85
N GLN A 17 4.03 -15.45 -30.63
CA GLN A 17 3.80 -16.86 -30.29
C GLN A 17 2.32 -17.12 -29.97
N TYR A 18 1.77 -18.22 -30.51
CA TYR A 18 0.44 -18.69 -30.16
C TYR A 18 0.51 -19.60 -28.93
N ILE A 19 -0.44 -19.41 -28.02
CA ILE A 19 -0.56 -20.18 -26.79
C ILE A 19 -1.99 -20.74 -26.72
N ILE A 20 -2.11 -21.99 -26.27
CA ILE A 20 -3.37 -22.58 -25.82
C ILE A 20 -3.29 -22.83 -24.32
N SER A 21 -4.35 -22.50 -23.60
CA SER A 21 -4.44 -22.74 -22.16
C SER A 21 -5.81 -23.23 -21.74
N TRP A 22 -5.86 -24.04 -20.68
CA TRP A 22 -7.10 -24.51 -20.07
C TRP A 22 -6.87 -24.84 -18.60
N SER A 23 -7.95 -25.00 -17.86
CA SER A 23 -7.90 -25.50 -16.49
C SER A 23 -8.38 -26.96 -16.45
N ARG A 24 -7.66 -27.80 -15.71
CA ARG A 24 -8.08 -29.18 -15.38
C ARG A 24 -7.93 -29.37 -13.87
N GLY A 25 -9.07 -29.41 -13.18
CA GLY A 25 -9.11 -29.37 -11.72
C GLY A 25 -8.46 -28.12 -11.16
N LYS A 26 -7.43 -28.28 -10.33
CA LYS A 26 -6.64 -27.18 -9.74
C LYS A 26 -5.54 -26.64 -10.66
N GLU A 27 -5.22 -27.35 -11.74
CA GLU A 27 -4.10 -27.02 -12.62
C GLU A 27 -4.53 -26.10 -13.76
N ASN A 28 -3.64 -25.16 -14.11
CA ASN A 28 -3.72 -24.39 -15.34
C ASN A 28 -2.65 -24.89 -16.30
N LEU A 29 -3.08 -25.51 -17.38
CA LEU A 29 -2.21 -26.02 -18.43
C LEU A 29 -2.04 -24.93 -19.49
N ILE A 30 -0.79 -24.65 -19.86
CA ILE A 30 -0.44 -23.61 -20.81
C ILE A 30 0.64 -24.18 -21.73
N PHE A 31 0.37 -24.18 -23.04
CA PHE A 31 1.31 -24.71 -24.01
C PHE A 31 1.47 -23.75 -25.19
N PRO A 32 2.72 -23.51 -25.63
CA PRO A 32 2.95 -22.87 -26.92
C PRO A 32 2.50 -23.81 -28.05
N ILE A 33 1.89 -23.25 -29.08
CA ILE A 33 1.41 -23.97 -30.25
C ILE A 33 1.79 -23.24 -31.54
N THR A 34 1.79 -23.96 -32.66
CA THR A 34 2.00 -23.36 -33.98
C THR A 34 0.73 -22.73 -34.51
N LYS A 35 0.85 -21.93 -35.57
CA LYS A 35 -0.30 -21.33 -36.25
C LYS A 35 -1.25 -22.40 -36.81
N GLU A 36 -0.71 -23.51 -37.32
CA GLU A 36 -1.49 -24.62 -37.86
C GLU A 36 -2.35 -25.29 -36.78
N LEU A 37 -1.78 -25.51 -35.58
CA LEU A 37 -2.51 -26.05 -34.44
C LEU A 37 -3.59 -25.08 -33.95
N ARG A 38 -3.30 -23.77 -33.94
CA ARG A 38 -4.28 -22.72 -33.61
C ARG A 38 -5.45 -22.76 -34.59
N ASP A 39 -5.15 -22.79 -35.89
CA ASP A 39 -6.16 -22.78 -36.94
C ASP A 39 -7.01 -24.07 -36.90
N LYS A 40 -6.41 -25.23 -36.56
CA LYS A 40 -7.17 -26.47 -36.31
C LYS A 40 -8.08 -26.35 -35.09
N ALA A 41 -7.59 -25.87 -33.96
CA ALA A 41 -8.38 -25.73 -32.72
C ALA A 41 -9.61 -24.85 -32.89
N LEU A 42 -9.60 -23.91 -33.84
CA LEU A 42 -10.74 -23.03 -34.12
C LEU A 42 -11.85 -23.69 -34.97
N LYS A 43 -11.61 -24.84 -35.60
CA LYS A 43 -12.55 -25.48 -36.54
C LYS A 43 -13.76 -26.08 -35.85
N SER A 44 -13.56 -26.81 -34.75
CA SER A 44 -14.64 -27.45 -33.99
C SER A 44 -14.22 -27.70 -32.55
N ASP A 45 -15.19 -27.99 -31.66
CA ASP A 45 -14.90 -28.37 -30.28
C ASP A 45 -14.07 -29.67 -30.20
N LYS A 46 -14.30 -30.62 -31.12
CA LYS A 46 -13.50 -31.86 -31.22
C LYS A 46 -12.06 -31.55 -31.62
N ASP A 47 -11.87 -30.74 -32.66
CA ASP A 47 -10.53 -30.32 -33.10
C ASP A 47 -9.77 -29.59 -31.99
N GLY A 48 -10.47 -28.75 -31.21
CA GLY A 48 -9.92 -28.09 -30.04
C GLY A 48 -9.41 -29.08 -28.99
N LEU A 49 -10.21 -30.09 -28.64
CA LEU A 49 -9.80 -31.15 -27.71
C LEU A 49 -8.62 -31.98 -28.24
N GLU A 50 -8.59 -32.28 -29.54
CA GLU A 50 -7.47 -32.97 -30.18
C GLU A 50 -6.17 -32.16 -30.08
N VAL A 51 -6.24 -30.84 -30.27
CA VAL A 51 -5.08 -29.94 -30.14
C VAL A 51 -4.63 -29.83 -28.69
N MET A 52 -5.54 -29.74 -27.71
CA MET A 52 -5.21 -29.79 -26.28
C MET A 52 -4.48 -31.11 -25.94
N PHE A 53 -5.01 -32.24 -26.41
CA PHE A 53 -4.38 -33.56 -26.22
C PHE A 53 -2.98 -33.63 -26.83
N TYR A 54 -2.82 -33.14 -28.07
CA TYR A 54 -1.54 -33.10 -28.75
C TYR A 54 -0.54 -32.20 -28.03
N ALA A 55 -0.97 -31.04 -27.52
CA ALA A 55 -0.11 -30.11 -26.80
C ALA A 55 0.50 -30.77 -25.55
N GLU A 56 -0.29 -31.56 -24.82
CA GLU A 56 0.12 -32.28 -23.61
C GLU A 56 0.95 -33.54 -23.92
N ASN A 57 0.53 -34.36 -24.90
CA ASN A 57 1.09 -35.70 -25.13
C ASN A 57 2.06 -35.79 -26.31
N LYS A 58 2.19 -34.73 -27.11
CA LYS A 58 2.99 -34.67 -28.36
C LYS A 58 2.62 -35.74 -29.40
N ARG A 59 1.38 -36.24 -29.36
CA ARG A 59 0.78 -37.16 -30.35
C ARG A 59 -0.72 -36.92 -30.46
N TRP A 60 -1.32 -37.38 -31.56
CA TRP A 60 -2.78 -37.32 -31.72
C TRP A 60 -3.50 -38.39 -30.87
N PRO A 61 -4.71 -38.10 -30.38
CA PRO A 61 -5.51 -39.03 -29.60
C PRO A 61 -6.10 -40.14 -30.48
N LYS A 62 -6.34 -41.32 -29.89
CA LYS A 62 -7.21 -42.36 -30.43
C LYS A 62 -8.67 -42.05 -30.06
N ASP A 63 -9.63 -42.63 -30.79
CA ASP A 63 -11.05 -42.27 -30.70
C ASP A 63 -11.63 -42.28 -29.27
N GLU A 64 -11.22 -43.23 -28.43
CA GLU A 64 -11.74 -43.36 -27.06
C GLU A 64 -11.07 -42.40 -26.05
N GLU A 65 -9.86 -41.90 -26.34
CA GLU A 65 -9.05 -41.14 -25.39
C GLU A 65 -9.61 -39.73 -25.12
N LEU A 66 -10.38 -39.17 -26.07
CA LEU A 66 -10.96 -37.84 -25.94
C LEU A 66 -12.15 -37.78 -24.98
N THR A 67 -12.84 -38.90 -24.75
CA THR A 67 -14.14 -38.93 -24.03
C THR A 67 -14.03 -38.44 -22.58
N ASN A 68 -12.88 -38.67 -21.94
CA ASN A 68 -12.60 -38.28 -20.55
C ASN A 68 -11.35 -37.40 -20.40
N PHE A 69 -10.73 -36.97 -21.49
CA PHE A 69 -9.41 -36.32 -21.49
C PHE A 69 -9.30 -35.10 -20.56
N ASN A 70 -10.34 -34.25 -20.53
CA ASN A 70 -10.37 -33.04 -19.70
C ASN A 70 -11.43 -33.08 -18.59
N LYS A 71 -11.86 -34.28 -18.18
CA LYS A 71 -12.77 -34.43 -17.05
C LYS A 71 -11.98 -34.37 -15.75
N THR A 72 -12.61 -33.83 -14.71
CA THR A 72 -12.08 -33.75 -13.36
C THR A 72 -13.23 -33.92 -12.38
N ASP A 73 -12.98 -34.62 -11.27
CA ASP A 73 -13.92 -34.72 -10.16
C ASP A 73 -13.85 -33.51 -9.22
N VAL A 74 -12.94 -32.56 -9.52
CA VAL A 74 -12.78 -31.33 -8.76
C VAL A 74 -13.89 -30.34 -9.13
N ILE A 75 -14.75 -30.03 -8.17
CA ILE A 75 -15.75 -28.97 -8.29
C ILE A 75 -15.08 -27.64 -7.92
N THR A 76 -15.25 -26.62 -8.76
CA THR A 76 -14.65 -25.30 -8.54
C THR A 76 -15.72 -24.25 -8.28
N TYR A 77 -15.65 -23.58 -7.13
CA TYR A 77 -16.49 -22.45 -6.77
C TYR A 77 -15.68 -21.16 -6.85
N LYS A 78 -16.14 -20.21 -7.67
CA LYS A 78 -15.47 -18.91 -7.84
C LYS A 78 -16.23 -17.84 -7.06
N GLY A 79 -15.52 -17.13 -6.19
CA GLY A 79 -16.03 -15.95 -5.49
C GLY A 79 -15.21 -14.71 -5.82
N ASN A 80 -15.59 -13.59 -5.22
CA ASN A 80 -14.88 -12.32 -5.40
C ASN A 80 -13.54 -12.36 -4.65
N GLY A 81 -12.44 -12.49 -5.39
CA GLY A 81 -11.07 -12.52 -4.83
C GLY A 81 -10.60 -13.89 -4.31
N PHE A 82 -11.41 -14.95 -4.45
CA PHE A 82 -11.06 -16.31 -4.02
C PHE A 82 -11.64 -17.41 -4.92
N VAL A 83 -11.05 -18.60 -4.84
CA VAL A 83 -11.56 -19.83 -5.45
C VAL A 83 -11.54 -20.96 -4.42
N ILE A 84 -12.60 -21.78 -4.40
CA ILE A 84 -12.67 -22.99 -3.59
C ILE A 84 -12.71 -24.21 -4.51
N TYR A 85 -11.89 -25.20 -4.21
CA TYR A 85 -11.88 -26.50 -4.85
C TYR A 85 -12.45 -27.55 -3.89
N GLU A 86 -13.37 -28.38 -4.38
CA GLU A 86 -13.88 -29.56 -3.69
C GLU A 86 -13.47 -30.81 -4.45
N GLU A 87 -12.82 -31.75 -3.77
CA GLU A 87 -12.37 -33.01 -4.34
C GLU A 87 -12.59 -34.13 -3.31
N ASN A 88 -13.45 -35.10 -3.63
CA ASN A 88 -13.77 -36.23 -2.75
C ASN A 88 -14.22 -35.81 -1.33
N GLY A 89 -14.95 -34.70 -1.22
CA GLY A 89 -15.43 -34.17 0.07
C GLY A 89 -14.40 -33.38 0.87
N ASN A 90 -13.18 -33.21 0.37
CA ASN A 90 -12.18 -32.31 0.91
C ASN A 90 -12.26 -30.94 0.21
N TYR A 91 -12.02 -29.86 0.95
CA TYR A 91 -12.14 -28.50 0.46
C TYR A 91 -10.83 -27.73 0.65
N GLU A 92 -10.51 -26.91 -0.34
CA GLU A 92 -9.34 -26.03 -0.32
C GLU A 92 -9.74 -24.66 -0.87
N ILE A 93 -9.38 -23.59 -0.17
CA ILE A 93 -9.57 -22.22 -0.64
C ILE A 93 -8.24 -21.60 -1.05
N LYS A 94 -8.26 -20.82 -2.12
CA LYS A 94 -7.12 -20.08 -2.65
C LYS A 94 -7.50 -18.62 -2.89
N PHE A 95 -6.67 -17.70 -2.42
CA PHE A 95 -6.88 -16.25 -2.54
C PHE A 95 -5.55 -15.50 -2.48
N SER A 96 -5.54 -14.22 -2.87
CA SER A 96 -4.36 -13.36 -2.74
C SER A 96 -4.25 -12.78 -1.33
N SER A 97 -3.04 -12.66 -0.78
CA SER A 97 -2.79 -12.10 0.55
C SER A 97 -3.32 -10.67 0.72
N GLY A 98 -3.44 -9.90 -0.37
CA GLY A 98 -3.86 -8.50 -0.34
C GLY A 98 -2.85 -7.56 0.33
N ASP A 99 -1.70 -8.08 0.78
CA ASP A 99 -0.55 -7.32 1.25
C ASP A 99 0.33 -6.86 0.06
N LEU A 100 1.33 -6.03 0.34
CA LEU A 100 2.29 -5.56 -0.69
C LEU A 100 3.06 -6.69 -1.41
N THR A 101 2.99 -7.93 -0.89
CA THR A 101 3.67 -9.08 -1.48
C THR A 101 2.79 -9.87 -2.45
N GLU A 102 1.47 -9.61 -2.48
CA GLU A 102 0.47 -10.24 -3.37
C GLU A 102 0.62 -11.76 -3.51
N ARG A 103 0.99 -12.43 -2.41
CA ARG A 103 1.22 -13.88 -2.40
C ARG A 103 -0.09 -14.63 -2.58
N GLN A 104 -0.05 -15.69 -3.37
CA GLN A 104 -1.16 -16.65 -3.46
C GLN A 104 -1.15 -17.56 -2.23
N LEU A 105 -2.19 -17.47 -1.41
CA LEU A 105 -2.39 -18.29 -0.22
C LEU A 105 -3.32 -19.45 -0.55
N THR A 106 -3.08 -20.61 0.05
CA THR A 106 -3.89 -21.81 -0.14
C THR A 106 -4.05 -22.53 1.19
N PHE A 107 -5.29 -22.77 1.59
CA PHE A 107 -5.61 -23.38 2.89
C PHE A 107 -6.62 -24.52 2.72
N PRO A 108 -6.44 -25.65 3.42
CA PRO A 108 -7.51 -26.61 3.59
C PRO A 108 -8.62 -25.99 4.46
N ILE A 109 -9.88 -26.24 4.11
CA ILE A 109 -11.03 -25.72 4.87
C ILE A 109 -12.05 -26.83 5.15
N THR A 110 -12.87 -26.62 6.18
CA THR A 110 -14.01 -27.50 6.45
C THR A 110 -15.18 -27.16 5.53
N LYS A 111 -16.15 -28.07 5.41
CA LYS A 111 -17.40 -27.80 4.71
C LYS A 111 -18.13 -26.57 5.28
N GLU A 112 -18.08 -26.36 6.60
CA GLU A 112 -18.70 -25.22 7.27
C GLU A 112 -18.07 -23.89 6.85
N LEU A 113 -16.74 -23.82 6.79
CA LEU A 113 -16.02 -22.64 6.31
C LEU A 113 -16.29 -22.39 4.82
N ARG A 114 -16.40 -23.46 4.02
CA ARG A 114 -16.80 -23.37 2.62
C ARG A 114 -18.20 -22.77 2.49
N ASP A 115 -19.16 -23.30 3.23
CA ASP A 115 -20.56 -22.87 3.17
C ASP A 115 -20.70 -21.42 3.63
N LYS A 116 -19.95 -21.00 4.66
CA LYS A 116 -19.85 -19.60 5.09
C LYS A 116 -19.24 -18.72 3.99
N ALA A 117 -18.10 -19.10 3.43
CA ALA A 117 -17.43 -18.29 2.39
C ALA A 117 -18.30 -18.11 1.12
N LEU A 118 -19.09 -19.12 0.74
CA LEU A 118 -19.98 -19.02 -0.42
C LEU A 118 -21.29 -18.27 -0.15
N LYS A 119 -21.55 -17.87 1.10
CA LYS A 119 -22.79 -17.18 1.50
C LYS A 119 -22.81 -15.72 1.06
N SER A 120 -21.70 -14.99 1.22
CA SER A 120 -21.57 -13.58 0.83
C SER A 120 -20.11 -13.16 0.75
N ASP A 121 -19.80 -12.09 0.01
CA ASP A 121 -18.44 -11.51 -0.05
C ASP A 121 -17.92 -11.12 1.34
N LYS A 122 -18.79 -10.63 2.23
CA LYS A 122 -18.42 -10.31 3.61
C LYS A 122 -18.06 -11.56 4.39
N ASP A 123 -18.86 -12.62 4.29
CA ASP A 123 -18.58 -13.89 4.96
C ASP A 123 -17.29 -14.53 4.42
N ALA A 124 -17.05 -14.42 3.11
CA ALA A 124 -15.81 -14.86 2.49
C ALA A 124 -14.59 -14.14 3.05
N LEU A 125 -14.65 -12.80 3.18
CA LEU A 125 -13.58 -12.01 3.78
C LEU A 125 -13.31 -12.43 5.23
N GLU A 126 -14.36 -12.64 6.03
CA GLU A 126 -14.20 -13.12 7.41
C GLU A 126 -13.53 -14.50 7.48
N VAL A 127 -13.86 -15.41 6.56
CA VAL A 127 -13.20 -16.73 6.47
C VAL A 127 -11.73 -16.58 6.06
N MET A 128 -11.42 -15.71 5.09
CA MET A 128 -10.05 -15.44 4.66
C MET A 128 -9.19 -14.85 5.79
N ASP A 129 -9.72 -13.84 6.51
CA ASP A 129 -9.07 -13.25 7.67
C ASP A 129 -8.82 -14.30 8.77
N TYR A 130 -9.82 -15.14 9.06
CA TYR A 130 -9.68 -16.23 10.01
C TYR A 130 -8.56 -17.19 9.64
N LEU A 131 -8.42 -17.55 8.37
CA LEU A 131 -7.36 -18.46 7.91
C LEU A 131 -5.96 -17.84 8.02
N VAL A 132 -5.84 -16.53 7.83
CA VAL A 132 -4.56 -15.79 7.93
C VAL A 132 -4.16 -15.57 9.38
N TYR A 133 -5.10 -15.10 10.21
CA TYR A 133 -4.81 -14.70 11.60
C TYR A 133 -5.08 -15.81 12.63
N ASN A 134 -5.72 -16.90 12.20
CA ASN A 134 -6.19 -18.00 13.05
C ASN A 134 -7.10 -17.51 14.20
N THR A 135 -7.90 -16.46 13.94
CA THR A 135 -8.84 -15.88 14.90
C THR A 135 -10.03 -15.25 14.19
N TRP A 136 -11.22 -15.37 14.79
CA TRP A 136 -12.43 -14.69 14.32
C TRP A 136 -12.51 -13.24 14.83
N GLU A 137 -11.66 -12.89 15.79
CA GLU A 137 -11.53 -11.51 16.23
C GLU A 137 -10.92 -10.71 15.10
N LYS A 138 -11.68 -9.74 14.57
CA LYS A 138 -11.13 -8.80 13.61
C LYS A 138 -9.95 -8.10 14.28
N PRO A 139 -8.75 -8.16 13.68
CA PRO A 139 -7.67 -7.35 14.22
C PRO A 139 -8.14 -5.91 14.15
N ASP A 140 -8.17 -5.25 15.30
CA ASP A 140 -8.51 -3.84 15.40
C ASP A 140 -7.58 -3.07 14.44
N PRO A 141 -8.10 -2.47 13.35
CA PRO A 141 -7.28 -1.78 12.36
C PRO A 141 -6.45 -0.67 13.02
N ASP A 142 -6.99 -0.05 14.07
CA ASP A 142 -6.29 0.95 14.85
C ASP A 142 -5.18 0.29 15.69
N LYS A 143 -5.37 -0.94 16.18
CA LYS A 143 -4.32 -1.69 16.90
C LYS A 143 -3.18 -2.09 15.99
N ILE A 144 -3.46 -2.55 14.77
CA ILE A 144 -2.44 -2.82 13.75
C ILE A 144 -1.74 -1.52 13.37
N GLY A 145 -2.50 -0.46 13.07
CA GLY A 145 -1.98 0.86 12.74
C GLY A 145 -1.09 1.42 13.84
N ARG A 146 -1.52 1.35 15.10
CA ARG A 146 -0.73 1.72 16.28
C ARG A 146 0.58 0.93 16.34
N GLN A 147 0.54 -0.39 16.17
CA GLN A 147 1.73 -1.23 16.24
C GLN A 147 2.72 -0.93 15.11
N PHE A 148 2.22 -0.72 13.89
CA PHE A 148 3.02 -0.35 12.74
C PHE A 148 3.69 1.01 12.94
N LEU A 149 2.94 2.02 13.38
CA LEU A 149 3.47 3.35 13.69
C LEU A 149 4.44 3.35 14.89
N ARG A 150 4.37 2.38 15.81
CA ARG A 150 5.42 2.21 16.84
C ARG A 150 6.73 1.66 16.28
N GLN A 151 6.66 0.81 15.27
CA GLN A 151 7.84 0.23 14.60
C GLN A 151 8.43 1.20 13.56
N HIS A 152 7.58 2.03 12.97
CA HIS A 152 7.91 3.02 11.94
C HIS A 152 7.36 4.41 12.31
N PRO A 153 7.85 5.02 13.41
CA PRO A 153 7.29 6.27 13.90
C PRO A 153 7.50 7.45 12.94
N GLU A 154 8.43 7.37 11.99
CA GLU A 154 8.61 8.33 10.90
C GLU A 154 7.37 8.51 10.01
N LEU A 155 6.48 7.52 9.99
CA LEU A 155 5.26 7.54 9.18
C LEU A 155 4.10 8.27 9.86
N ILE A 156 4.24 8.66 11.13
CA ILE A 156 3.23 9.42 11.87
C ILE A 156 2.86 10.72 11.14
N PHE A 157 3.83 11.39 10.51
CA PHE A 157 3.60 12.68 9.85
C PHE A 157 2.92 12.59 8.48
N LYS A 158 2.86 11.40 7.85
CA LYS A 158 2.18 11.24 6.54
C LYS A 158 0.69 11.53 6.61
N ASN A 159 0.07 11.30 7.76
CA ASN A 159 -1.33 11.59 8.03
C ASN A 159 -1.49 12.02 9.50
N TYR A 160 -0.91 13.17 9.83
CA TYR A 160 -0.70 13.64 11.21
C TYR A 160 -1.96 13.60 12.07
N GLU A 161 -3.06 14.20 11.62
CA GLU A 161 -4.31 14.26 12.41
C GLU A 161 -4.94 12.88 12.60
N ALA A 162 -4.99 12.05 11.56
CA ALA A 162 -5.54 10.70 11.67
C ALA A 162 -4.68 9.81 12.59
N ASN A 163 -3.36 9.91 12.47
CA ASN A 163 -2.43 9.14 13.29
C ASN A 163 -2.43 9.62 14.75
N LYS A 164 -2.56 10.92 15.00
CA LYS A 164 -2.70 11.51 16.35
C LYS A 164 -3.90 10.95 17.09
N ALA A 165 -5.02 10.75 16.40
CA ALA A 165 -6.22 10.17 16.98
C ALA A 165 -6.06 8.71 17.45
N LEU A 166 -5.02 8.00 16.99
CA LEU A 166 -4.79 6.59 17.34
C LEU A 166 -4.14 6.40 18.72
N PHE A 167 -3.57 7.44 19.32
CA PHE A 167 -2.74 7.34 20.52
C PHE A 167 -3.23 8.26 21.63
N SER A 168 -2.84 7.98 22.88
CA SER A 168 -2.94 8.99 23.94
C SER A 168 -2.01 10.16 23.63
N ARG A 169 -2.33 11.36 24.12
CA ARG A 169 -1.48 12.56 23.97
C ARG A 169 -0.03 12.26 24.37
N GLU A 170 0.17 11.63 25.51
CA GLU A 170 1.50 11.30 26.04
C GLU A 170 2.27 10.29 25.17
N GLU A 171 1.60 9.25 24.67
CA GLU A 171 2.22 8.25 23.80
C GLU A 171 2.55 8.84 22.43
N PHE A 172 1.64 9.64 21.86
CA PHE A 172 1.86 10.32 20.60
C PHE A 172 3.05 11.29 20.67
N GLU A 173 3.13 12.09 21.74
CA GLU A 173 4.26 12.97 22.00
C GLU A 173 5.56 12.18 22.15
N LYS A 174 5.55 11.00 22.76
CA LYS A 174 6.74 10.15 22.90
C LYS A 174 7.20 9.58 21.55
N LEU A 175 6.27 9.12 20.72
CA LEU A 175 6.58 8.61 19.38
C LEU A 175 7.10 9.71 18.47
N THR A 176 6.45 10.86 18.49
CA THR A 176 6.88 12.08 17.80
C THR A 176 8.30 12.47 18.22
N ARG A 177 8.58 12.49 19.54
CA ARG A 177 9.93 12.74 20.10
C ARG A 177 11.00 11.75 19.66
N SER A 178 10.62 10.49 19.39
CA SER A 178 11.58 9.48 18.92
C SER A 178 12.00 9.66 17.46
N VAL A 179 11.25 10.49 16.72
CA VAL A 179 11.46 10.76 15.29
C VAL A 179 12.00 12.17 15.08
N ILE A 180 11.49 13.15 15.84
CA ILE A 180 11.94 14.53 15.80
C ILE A 180 13.27 14.61 16.54
N GLY A 181 14.36 14.78 15.78
CA GLY A 181 15.69 15.00 16.31
C GLY A 181 15.83 16.37 17.00
N LYS A 182 16.98 16.56 17.65
CA LYS A 182 17.46 17.88 18.13
C LYS A 182 17.41 18.90 16.99
N LEU A 183 17.39 20.19 17.32
CA LEU A 183 17.45 21.29 16.35
C LEU A 183 18.67 21.14 15.42
N GLU A 184 18.49 20.48 14.28
CA GLU A 184 19.49 20.33 13.22
C GLU A 184 19.28 21.45 12.20
N PRO A 185 20.19 22.43 12.10
CA PRO A 185 19.96 23.61 11.27
C PRO A 185 20.02 23.33 9.76
N SER A 186 20.61 22.21 9.35
CA SER A 186 20.88 21.90 7.94
C SER A 186 19.81 21.05 7.25
N ILE A 187 18.66 20.85 7.88
CA ILE A 187 17.56 20.05 7.33
C ILE A 187 16.23 20.79 7.48
N VAL A 188 15.31 20.53 6.56
CA VAL A 188 13.87 20.82 6.73
C VAL A 188 13.23 19.59 7.36
N ASP A 189 12.76 19.70 8.60
CA ASP A 189 12.23 18.57 9.38
C ASP A 189 10.99 17.96 8.71
N TYR A 190 10.06 18.81 8.25
CA TYR A 190 8.86 18.36 7.57
C TYR A 190 8.30 19.43 6.63
N TYR A 191 7.77 18.99 5.49
CA TYR A 191 6.95 19.80 4.59
C TYR A 191 5.88 18.97 3.87
N GLY A 192 4.72 19.56 3.62
CA GLY A 192 3.57 18.89 3.02
C GLY A 192 2.49 19.86 2.51
N MET A 193 1.46 19.30 1.88
CA MET A 193 0.30 20.06 1.40
C MET A 193 -0.85 19.99 2.41
N ASN A 194 -1.46 21.13 2.72
CA ASN A 194 -2.66 21.21 3.55
C ASN A 194 -3.59 22.32 3.03
N ASN A 195 -4.84 22.00 2.71
CA ASN A 195 -5.81 22.97 2.18
C ASN A 195 -5.24 23.88 1.07
N ASN A 196 -4.54 23.29 0.10
CA ASN A 196 -3.84 23.99 -1.00
C ASN A 196 -2.68 24.92 -0.60
N ASN A 197 -2.26 24.91 0.67
CA ASN A 197 -1.05 25.57 1.15
C ASN A 197 0.12 24.59 1.19
N LEU A 198 1.32 25.10 0.92
CA LEU A 198 2.56 24.40 1.24
C LEU A 198 2.94 24.75 2.69
N GLU A 199 2.89 23.76 3.57
CA GLU A 199 3.22 23.92 4.99
C GLU A 199 4.55 23.24 5.32
N LEU A 200 5.46 23.98 5.97
CA LEU A 200 6.71 23.51 6.54
C LEU A 200 6.58 23.56 8.06
N ILE A 201 7.06 22.54 8.77
CA ILE A 201 7.00 22.49 10.24
C ILE A 201 8.43 22.54 10.79
N LEU A 202 8.69 23.52 11.65
CA LEU A 202 9.92 23.67 12.40
C LEU A 202 9.62 23.36 13.88
N PRO A 203 9.89 22.14 14.35
CA PRO A 203 9.79 21.81 15.77
C PRO A 203 11.03 22.31 16.53
N ASP A 204 10.80 22.93 17.68
CA ASP A 204 11.82 23.30 18.65
C ASP A 204 11.55 22.63 20.00
N GLU A 205 12.37 21.62 20.30
CA GLU A 205 12.34 20.86 21.55
C GLU A 205 13.42 21.27 22.56
N THR A 206 14.17 22.32 22.28
CA THR A 206 15.31 22.71 23.12
C THR A 206 14.80 23.48 24.34
N PRO A 207 15.12 23.06 25.58
CA PRO A 207 14.80 23.84 26.77
C PRO A 207 15.45 25.22 26.72
N TRP A 208 14.67 26.26 26.97
CA TRP A 208 15.14 27.63 27.01
C TRP A 208 15.83 27.94 28.35
N ASP A 209 17.10 27.53 28.47
CA ASP A 209 17.95 27.87 29.60
C ASP A 209 18.73 29.16 29.31
N ILE A 210 18.68 30.11 30.25
CA ILE A 210 19.41 31.39 30.21
C ILE A 210 20.91 31.16 29.95
N SER A 211 21.49 30.08 30.49
CA SER A 211 22.92 29.80 30.36
C SER A 211 23.36 29.41 28.94
N SER A 212 22.43 28.91 28.11
CA SER A 212 22.69 28.42 26.74
C SER A 212 21.83 29.09 25.66
N GLU A 213 21.03 30.10 26.06
CA GLU A 213 20.08 30.81 25.20
C GLU A 213 20.74 31.38 23.92
N TYR A 214 21.95 31.92 24.03
CA TYR A 214 22.67 32.45 22.86
C TYR A 214 22.92 31.37 21.80
N GLU A 215 23.34 30.17 22.21
CA GLU A 215 23.60 29.07 21.30
C GLU A 215 22.29 28.55 20.68
N HIS A 216 21.23 28.47 21.48
CA HIS A 216 19.89 28.09 21.00
C HIS A 216 19.38 29.09 19.95
N LEU A 217 19.46 30.39 20.23
CA LEU A 217 19.08 31.44 19.29
C LEU A 217 19.88 31.36 17.97
N SER A 218 21.19 31.10 18.06
CA SER A 218 22.03 30.91 16.87
C SER A 218 21.57 29.73 16.03
N LYS A 219 21.30 28.58 16.65
CA LYS A 219 20.80 27.38 15.93
C LYS A 219 19.43 27.60 15.32
N LEU A 220 18.55 28.29 16.04
CA LEU A 220 17.21 28.61 15.55
C LEU A 220 17.27 29.58 14.36
N GLN A 221 18.17 30.56 14.40
CA GLN A 221 18.44 31.44 13.27
C GLN A 221 18.94 30.66 12.05
N ASP A 222 19.95 29.82 12.21
CA ASP A 222 20.49 29.00 11.12
C ASP A 222 19.41 28.09 10.52
N LYS A 223 18.55 27.51 11.38
CA LYS A 223 17.45 26.65 10.95
C LYS A 223 16.38 27.41 10.16
N LEU A 224 15.97 28.59 10.64
CA LEU A 224 15.03 29.45 9.90
C LEU A 224 15.61 29.87 8.54
N ASN A 225 16.89 30.25 8.49
CA ASN A 225 17.57 30.60 7.25
C ASN A 225 17.59 29.41 6.27
N HIS A 226 17.79 28.19 6.77
CA HIS A 226 17.75 26.99 5.94
C HIS A 226 16.34 26.73 5.38
N TYR A 227 15.29 26.92 6.17
CA TYR A 227 13.90 26.81 5.71
C TYR A 227 13.58 27.83 4.62
N ILE A 228 13.99 29.09 4.80
CA ILE A 228 13.83 30.15 3.81
C ILE A 228 14.57 29.76 2.52
N SER A 229 15.82 29.35 2.63
CA SER A 229 16.63 28.90 1.48
C SER A 229 16.01 27.70 0.75
N PHE A 230 15.45 26.73 1.47
CA PHE A 230 14.72 25.61 0.88
C PHE A 230 13.53 26.08 0.04
N ILE A 231 12.78 27.07 0.54
CA ILE A 231 11.63 27.67 -0.16
C ILE A 231 12.09 28.46 -1.39
N GLU A 232 13.06 29.36 -1.23
CA GLU A 232 13.59 30.22 -2.30
C GLU A 232 14.16 29.40 -3.47
N ASN A 233 14.87 28.32 -3.15
CA ASN A 233 15.44 27.40 -4.13
C ASN A 233 14.42 26.38 -4.65
N LYS A 234 13.16 26.46 -4.22
CA LYS A 234 12.03 25.63 -4.67
C LYS A 234 12.30 24.12 -4.56
N GLN A 235 13.02 23.71 -3.51
CA GLN A 235 13.45 22.32 -3.32
C GLN A 235 12.30 21.34 -3.07
N TYR A 236 11.08 21.85 -2.87
CA TYR A 236 9.85 21.07 -2.73
C TYR A 236 9.22 20.64 -4.07
N ILE A 237 9.64 21.19 -5.22
CA ILE A 237 8.95 21.02 -6.52
C ILE A 237 8.88 19.56 -6.97
N ASP A 238 9.92 18.76 -6.72
CA ASP A 238 9.95 17.35 -7.13
C ASP A 238 8.81 16.53 -6.51
N LYS A 239 8.29 16.98 -5.35
CA LYS A 239 7.21 16.32 -4.62
C LYS A 239 5.88 17.06 -4.72
N TYR A 240 5.91 18.38 -4.68
CA TYR A 240 4.73 19.24 -4.70
C TYR A 240 4.92 20.33 -5.76
N ASN A 241 4.28 20.13 -6.92
CA ASN A 241 4.36 21.05 -8.05
C ASN A 241 2.97 21.60 -8.35
N GLY A 242 2.68 22.80 -7.87
CA GLY A 242 1.40 23.46 -8.12
C GLY A 242 1.39 24.89 -7.61
N PRO A 243 0.45 25.73 -8.09
CA PRO A 243 0.20 27.00 -7.43
C PRO A 243 -0.34 26.74 -6.03
N PHE A 244 0.33 27.26 -5.01
CA PHE A 244 -0.14 27.22 -3.64
C PHE A 244 -0.88 28.51 -3.32
N ASP A 245 -1.89 28.43 -2.46
CA ASP A 245 -2.58 29.62 -1.95
C ASP A 245 -1.63 30.43 -1.06
N SER A 246 -0.81 29.76 -0.27
CA SER A 246 0.24 30.35 0.56
C SER A 246 1.35 29.33 0.88
N ILE A 247 2.53 29.84 1.24
CA ILE A 247 3.61 29.07 1.86
C ILE A 247 3.66 29.44 3.33
N ILE A 248 3.62 28.44 4.21
CA ILE A 248 3.48 28.62 5.64
C ILE A 248 4.61 27.88 6.35
N ILE A 249 5.35 28.58 7.20
CA ILE A 249 6.27 27.97 8.16
C ILE A 249 5.60 27.99 9.54
N LYS A 250 5.36 26.81 10.10
CA LYS A 250 4.84 26.61 11.46
C LYS A 250 5.99 26.26 12.41
N ALA A 251 6.41 27.23 13.23
CA ALA A 251 7.42 27.03 14.26
C ALA A 251 6.74 26.61 15.58
N GLY A 252 6.86 25.34 15.94
CA GLY A 252 6.24 24.76 17.14
C GLY A 252 7.24 24.60 18.27
N PHE A 253 6.99 25.24 19.42
CA PHE A 253 7.87 25.22 20.58
C PHE A 253 7.32 24.30 21.67
N LYS A 254 8.17 23.39 22.16
CA LYS A 254 7.85 22.51 23.30
C LYS A 254 7.93 23.22 24.64
N TYR A 255 8.88 24.14 24.77
CA TYR A 255 9.09 24.94 25.97
C TYR A 255 8.82 26.40 25.62
N LEU A 256 8.23 27.14 26.55
CA LEU A 256 8.01 28.57 26.38
C LEU A 256 9.35 29.26 26.12
N PRO A 257 9.49 29.99 24.99
CA PRO A 257 10.66 30.80 24.76
C PRO A 257 10.83 31.84 25.84
N THR A 258 12.08 32.19 26.14
CA THR A 258 12.36 33.32 27.02
C THR A 258 11.87 34.63 26.38
N LYS A 259 11.94 35.73 27.14
CA LYS A 259 11.66 37.06 26.60
C LYS A 259 12.54 37.37 25.37
N ASN A 260 13.83 37.04 25.43
CA ASN A 260 14.76 37.25 24.31
C ASN A 260 14.42 36.35 23.12
N GLY A 261 14.06 35.08 23.39
CA GLY A 261 13.52 34.15 22.40
C GLY A 261 12.31 34.70 21.67
N MET A 262 11.32 35.19 22.41
CA MET A 262 10.13 35.81 21.84
C MET A 262 10.44 37.09 21.05
N GLU A 263 11.35 37.94 21.53
CA GLU A 263 11.79 39.13 20.78
C GLU A 263 12.47 38.76 19.45
N PHE A 264 13.31 37.71 19.45
CA PHE A 264 13.92 37.15 18.25
C PHE A 264 12.85 36.64 17.28
N LEU A 265 11.92 35.80 17.75
CA LEU A 265 10.85 35.23 16.92
C LEU A 265 9.95 36.30 16.30
N ASN A 266 9.61 37.34 17.06
CA ASN A 266 8.82 38.45 16.54
C ASN A 266 9.57 39.28 15.49
N LYS A 267 10.90 39.39 15.58
CA LYS A 267 11.73 40.01 14.53
C LYS A 267 11.79 39.12 13.29
N ALA A 268 12.05 37.83 13.47
CA ALA A 268 12.06 36.85 12.39
C ALA A 268 10.71 36.82 11.64
N LYS A 269 9.60 36.82 12.38
CA LYS A 269 8.24 36.88 11.84
C LYS A 269 8.07 38.04 10.85
N LYS A 270 8.45 39.25 11.26
CA LYS A 270 8.36 40.45 10.40
C LYS A 270 9.18 40.32 9.12
N ILE A 271 10.36 39.71 9.20
CA ILE A 271 11.25 39.54 8.05
C ILE A 271 10.68 38.48 7.10
N ILE A 272 10.27 37.33 7.62
CA ILE A 272 9.73 36.21 6.84
C ILE A 272 8.42 36.59 6.15
N GLU A 273 7.52 37.28 6.88
CA GLU A 273 6.25 37.75 6.31
C GLU A 273 6.41 38.85 5.27
N ALA A 274 7.51 39.62 5.31
CA ALA A 274 7.82 40.61 4.27
C ALA A 274 8.17 39.93 2.93
N GLU A 275 8.69 38.70 2.95
CA GLU A 275 8.97 37.87 1.77
C GLU A 275 7.73 37.08 1.29
N GLY A 276 6.55 37.32 1.88
CA GLY A 276 5.30 36.68 1.50
C GLY A 276 5.12 35.25 2.04
N ILE A 277 5.94 34.84 3.02
CA ILE A 277 5.82 33.55 3.70
C ILE A 277 5.10 33.77 5.03
N ILE A 278 4.04 33.01 5.31
CA ILE A 278 3.33 33.09 6.59
C ILE A 278 4.17 32.41 7.67
N PHE A 279 4.47 33.10 8.78
CA PHE A 279 5.22 32.53 9.90
C PHE A 279 4.37 32.40 11.15
N ASP A 280 3.94 31.18 11.44
CA ASP A 280 3.09 30.84 12.58
C ASP A 280 3.93 30.32 13.74
N ILE A 281 3.87 31.03 14.86
CA ILE A 281 4.55 30.65 16.11
C ILE A 281 3.53 29.94 16.99
N ILE A 282 3.77 28.66 17.25
CA ILE A 282 2.90 27.80 18.07
C ILE A 282 3.62 27.55 19.39
N LEU A 283 3.06 28.09 20.48
CA LEU A 283 3.61 27.97 21.83
C LEU A 283 2.94 26.80 22.59
N PRO A 284 3.60 26.22 23.60
CA PRO A 284 2.97 25.20 24.43
C PRO A 284 1.85 25.82 25.30
N GLU A 285 0.83 25.02 25.60
CA GLU A 285 -0.28 25.36 26.51
C GLU A 285 0.17 25.55 27.97
#